data_AF-A0A955SEJ8-F1
#
_entry.id   AF-A0A955SEJ8-F1
#
_cell.length_a   1.000
_cell.length_b   1.000
_cell.length_c   1.000
_cell.angle_alpha   90.00
_cell.angle_beta   90.00
_cell.angle_gamma   90.00
#
_symmetry.space_group_name_H-M   'P 1'
#
loop_
_entity.id
_entity.type
_entity.pdbx_description
1 polymer ?
#
loop_
_entity_poly.entity_id
_entity_poly.type
_entity_poly.pdbx_seq_one_letter_code
_entity_poly.pdbx_strand_id
1 'polypeptide(L)'
;MKIYQVFEHPEYGRKAVKEGFSWPAFFFGFLWALCKKLWLLALTYFLLKISLRVLLPILFGPYSNASERGFLLFVLALFPVVLGFYGNHWVGARLVRKGYSMKGRLNASNRRDAIEKSKDIDEEDVPTLSFGRRFSPIAFGCFYILLSTLAGATLAAYYIPSPAMLDTLKINDRIFVNRFAYAFSEPKVGDIVVFWVPRNIPNYDPDKPIWVKRIVGVGGDTVSIVENQLRVNGEPVLE
;
A
#
# COMPACT_ATOMS: atom_id res chain seq x y z
N MET A 1 -2.51 36.06 -2.66
CA MET A 1 -1.11 36.05 -3.17
C MET A 1 -0.46 34.72 -2.78
N LYS A 2 0.60 34.28 -3.46
CA LYS A 2 1.30 33.01 -3.16
C LYS A 2 2.75 33.28 -2.81
N ILE A 3 3.31 32.50 -1.90
CA ILE A 3 4.73 32.57 -1.54
C ILE A 3 5.53 31.73 -2.55
N TYR A 4 6.64 32.28 -3.04
CA TYR A 4 7.58 31.61 -3.92
C TYR A 4 8.99 31.68 -3.33
N GLN A 5 9.71 30.57 -3.45
CA GLN A 5 11.15 30.50 -3.25
C GLN A 5 11.83 30.74 -4.59
N VAL A 6 12.76 31.69 -4.63
CA VAL A 6 13.52 31.99 -5.84
C VAL A 6 14.94 31.44 -5.70
N PHE A 7 15.37 30.78 -6.76
CA PHE A 7 16.67 30.14 -6.89
C PHE A 7 17.42 30.76 -8.06
N GLU A 8 18.71 30.98 -7.94
CA GLU A 8 19.56 31.54 -8.99
C GLU A 8 20.73 30.61 -9.30
N HIS A 9 21.07 30.50 -10.58
CA HIS A 9 22.27 29.83 -11.04
C HIS A 9 23.04 30.78 -11.97
N PRO A 10 24.38 30.90 -11.83
CA PRO A 10 25.18 31.83 -12.63
C PRO A 10 24.93 31.72 -14.14
N GLU A 11 24.89 30.49 -14.66
CA GLU A 11 24.71 30.23 -16.10
C GLU A 11 23.24 30.11 -16.57
N TYR A 12 22.33 29.63 -15.73
CA TYR A 12 20.96 29.24 -16.14
C TYR A 12 19.88 30.23 -15.67
N GLY A 13 20.28 31.31 -15.00
CA GLY A 13 19.41 32.36 -14.49
C GLY A 13 18.51 31.92 -13.33
N ARG A 14 17.44 32.69 -13.10
CA ARG A 14 16.54 32.55 -11.96
C ARG A 14 15.36 31.61 -12.21
N LYS A 15 14.97 30.86 -11.18
CA LYS A 15 13.80 29.97 -11.17
C LYS A 15 13.01 30.13 -9.88
N ALA A 16 11.71 30.29 -10.02
CA ALA A 16 10.78 30.34 -8.88
C ALA A 16 10.05 29.01 -8.68
N VAL A 17 10.02 28.54 -7.43
CA VAL A 17 9.26 27.37 -6.98
C VAL A 17 8.20 27.84 -5.98
N LYS A 18 6.95 27.44 -6.20
CA LYS A 18 5.84 27.80 -5.30
C LYS A 18 6.03 27.10 -3.96
N GLU A 19 5.84 27.80 -2.86
CA GLU A 19 5.81 27.21 -1.53
C GLU A 19 4.43 26.59 -1.21
N GLY A 20 4.42 25.53 -0.41
CA GLY A 20 3.20 24.81 -0.02
C GLY A 20 2.71 23.78 -1.05
N PHE A 21 1.39 23.53 -1.05
CA PHE A 21 0.79 22.40 -1.76
C PHE A 21 0.94 22.46 -3.29
N SER A 22 1.29 21.32 -3.88
CA SER A 22 1.46 21.07 -5.31
C SER A 22 0.30 20.26 -5.86
N TRP A 23 -0.71 20.95 -6.39
CA TRP A 23 -1.85 20.32 -7.06
C TRP A 23 -1.46 19.33 -8.17
N PRO A 24 -0.45 19.63 -9.03
CA PRO A 24 -0.03 18.67 -10.03
C PRO A 24 0.62 17.41 -9.45
N ALA A 25 1.36 17.52 -8.33
CA ALA A 25 1.94 16.35 -7.67
C ALA A 25 0.88 15.46 -7.02
N PHE A 26 -0.19 16.07 -6.49
CA PHE A 26 -1.33 15.36 -5.92
C PHE A 26 -2.08 14.56 -6.99
N PHE A 27 -2.54 15.21 -8.07
CA PHE A 27 -3.35 14.53 -9.09
C PHE A 27 -2.54 13.65 -10.04
N PHE A 28 -1.30 14.02 -10.33
CA PHE A 28 -0.51 13.40 -11.40
C PHE A 28 0.83 12.81 -10.91
N GLY A 29 0.92 12.33 -9.67
CA GLY A 29 2.16 11.88 -8.99
C GLY A 29 3.30 11.37 -9.90
N PHE A 30 3.11 10.23 -10.57
CA PHE A 30 4.11 9.64 -11.48
C PHE A 30 4.47 10.56 -12.65
N LEU A 31 3.49 11.00 -13.43
CA LEU A 31 3.69 11.84 -14.61
C LEU A 31 4.31 13.19 -14.24
N TRP A 32 3.88 13.78 -13.13
CA TRP A 32 4.43 15.00 -12.57
C TRP A 32 5.90 14.80 -12.17
N ALA A 33 6.24 13.70 -11.51
CA ALA A 33 7.62 13.40 -11.12
C ALA A 33 8.53 13.24 -12.35
N LEU A 34 8.05 12.57 -13.42
CA LEU A 34 8.75 12.50 -14.71
C LEU A 34 8.96 13.88 -15.33
N CYS A 35 7.91 14.70 -15.41
CA CYS A 35 7.98 16.06 -15.94
C CYS A 35 8.94 16.95 -15.13
N LYS A 36 9.07 16.71 -13.82
CA LYS A 36 10.04 17.39 -12.95
C LYS A 36 11.40 16.69 -12.90
N LYS A 37 11.60 15.65 -13.71
CA LYS A 37 12.82 14.84 -13.83
C LYS A 37 13.33 14.39 -12.44
N LEU A 38 12.38 14.01 -11.57
CA LEU A 38 12.59 13.38 -10.27
C LEU A 38 12.57 11.86 -10.46
N TRP A 39 13.53 11.33 -11.22
CA TRP A 39 13.50 9.94 -11.73
C TRP A 39 13.42 8.88 -10.63
N LEU A 40 14.20 9.03 -9.55
CA LEU A 40 14.14 8.10 -8.42
C LEU A 40 12.76 8.10 -7.76
N LEU A 41 12.17 9.29 -7.56
CA LEU A 41 10.82 9.40 -7.00
C LEU A 41 9.77 8.77 -7.93
N ALA A 42 9.89 8.97 -9.25
CA ALA A 42 8.99 8.38 -10.24
C ALA A 42 9.11 6.84 -10.26
N LEU A 43 10.33 6.31 -10.21
CA LEU A 43 10.60 4.87 -10.13
C LEU A 43 10.04 4.29 -8.84
N THR A 44 10.31 4.90 -7.68
CA THR A 44 9.77 4.44 -6.39
C THR A 44 8.25 4.47 -6.38
N TYR A 45 7.62 5.54 -6.90
CA TYR A 45 6.16 5.63 -7.03
C TYR A 45 5.61 4.48 -7.89
N PHE A 46 6.23 4.23 -9.04
CA PHE A 46 5.83 3.19 -9.98
C PHE A 46 5.96 1.78 -9.37
N LEU A 47 7.11 1.46 -8.79
CA LEU A 47 7.37 0.18 -8.14
C LEU A 47 6.43 -0.04 -6.95
N LEU A 48 6.18 0.97 -6.12
CA LEU A 48 5.25 0.87 -5.00
C LEU A 48 3.81 0.59 -5.48
N LYS A 49 3.36 1.28 -6.54
CA LYS A 49 2.02 1.06 -7.12
C LYS A 49 1.88 -0.33 -7.75
N ILE A 50 2.91 -0.83 -8.42
CA ILE A 50 2.92 -2.19 -8.99
C ILE A 50 2.97 -3.24 -7.90
N SER A 51 3.92 -3.11 -6.97
CA SER A 51 4.07 -4.02 -5.84
C SER A 51 2.76 -4.12 -5.08
N LEU A 52 2.11 -3.00 -4.78
CA LEU A 52 0.83 -3.04 -4.11
C LEU A 52 -0.27 -3.69 -4.95
N ARG A 53 -0.34 -3.44 -6.27
CA ARG A 53 -1.32 -4.11 -7.15
C ARG A 53 -1.15 -5.62 -7.23
N VAL A 54 0.09 -6.12 -7.14
CA VAL A 54 0.39 -7.55 -7.19
C VAL A 54 0.24 -8.19 -5.83
N LEU A 55 0.75 -7.53 -4.79
CA LEU A 55 0.76 -8.04 -3.42
C LEU A 55 -0.66 -8.09 -2.84
N LEU A 56 -1.49 -7.08 -3.09
CA LEU A 56 -2.80 -6.97 -2.45
C LEU A 56 -3.76 -8.15 -2.75
N PRO A 57 -3.93 -8.60 -4.00
CA PRO A 57 -4.74 -9.78 -4.30
C PRO A 57 -4.18 -11.07 -3.68
N ILE A 58 -2.87 -11.20 -3.53
CA ILE A 58 -2.22 -12.36 -2.90
C ILE A 58 -2.53 -12.38 -1.40
N LEU A 59 -2.44 -11.21 -0.75
CA LEU A 59 -2.64 -11.06 0.70
C LEU A 59 -4.09 -11.20 1.15
N PHE A 60 -5.02 -10.70 0.35
CA PHE A 60 -6.44 -10.62 0.73
C PHE A 60 -7.33 -11.57 -0.09
N GLY A 61 -6.77 -12.25 -1.09
CA GLY A 61 -7.51 -13.12 -2.01
C GLY A 61 -8.53 -12.38 -2.87
N PRO A 62 -9.18 -13.08 -3.83
CA PRO A 62 -10.27 -12.52 -4.63
C PRO A 62 -11.53 -12.21 -3.81
N TYR A 63 -11.59 -12.65 -2.55
CA TYR A 63 -12.76 -12.56 -1.65
C TYR A 63 -12.62 -11.53 -0.52
N SER A 64 -11.67 -10.60 -0.60
CA SER A 64 -11.56 -9.52 0.40
C SER A 64 -12.87 -8.76 0.56
N ASN A 65 -13.26 -8.52 1.83
CA ASN A 65 -14.54 -7.90 2.15
C ASN A 65 -14.55 -6.42 1.73
N ALA A 66 -15.73 -5.83 1.51
CA ALA A 66 -15.86 -4.43 1.10
C ALA A 66 -15.18 -3.46 2.09
N SER A 67 -15.17 -3.78 3.39
CA SER A 67 -14.48 -3.02 4.43
C SER A 67 -12.96 -3.06 4.29
N GLU A 68 -12.38 -4.24 4.05
CA GLU A 68 -10.94 -4.41 3.82
C GLU A 68 -10.50 -3.65 2.57
N ARG A 69 -11.26 -3.79 1.46
CA ARG A 69 -11.02 -3.04 0.21
C ARG A 69 -11.13 -1.54 0.42
N GLY A 70 -12.13 -1.08 1.17
CA GLY A 70 -12.34 0.33 1.48
C GLY A 70 -11.19 0.93 2.29
N PHE A 71 -10.73 0.24 3.33
CA PHE A 71 -9.58 0.65 4.13
C PHE A 71 -8.30 0.77 3.27
N LEU A 72 -8.07 -0.20 2.38
CA LEU A 72 -6.90 -0.20 1.50
C LEU A 72 -6.94 0.96 0.49
N LEU A 73 -8.10 1.24 -0.09
CA LEU A 73 -8.30 2.39 -0.98
C LEU A 73 -8.09 3.71 -0.24
N PHE A 74 -8.54 3.81 1.00
CA PHE A 74 -8.33 4.98 1.86
C PHE A 74 -6.83 5.21 2.14
N VAL A 75 -6.11 4.18 2.57
CA VAL A 75 -4.65 4.26 2.79
C VAL A 75 -3.91 4.66 1.51
N LEU A 76 -4.33 4.12 0.37
CA LEU A 76 -3.81 4.48 -0.95
C LEU A 76 -4.06 5.94 -1.33
N ALA A 77 -5.18 6.52 -0.88
CA ALA A 77 -5.55 7.91 -1.14
C ALA A 77 -4.72 8.91 -0.31
N LEU A 78 -4.10 8.49 0.80
CA LEU A 78 -3.23 9.35 1.60
C LEU A 78 -1.90 9.66 0.90
N PHE A 79 -1.39 8.72 0.09
CA PHE A 79 -0.09 8.89 -0.57
C PHE A 79 -0.03 10.08 -1.56
N PRO A 80 -1.04 10.32 -2.43
CA PRO A 80 -1.15 11.55 -3.21
C PRO A 80 -1.12 12.84 -2.38
N VAL A 81 -1.79 12.87 -1.22
CA VAL A 81 -1.81 14.04 -0.32
C VAL A 81 -0.39 14.40 0.10
N VAL A 82 0.38 13.38 0.46
CA VAL A 82 1.79 13.51 0.83
C VAL A 82 2.64 14.07 -0.33
N LEU A 83 2.45 13.57 -1.56
CA LEU A 83 3.10 14.15 -2.75
C LEU A 83 2.71 15.60 -2.98
N GLY A 84 1.46 15.97 -2.69
CA GLY A 84 0.97 17.34 -2.76
C GLY A 84 1.74 18.28 -1.81
N PHE A 85 1.91 17.91 -0.54
CA PHE A 85 2.62 18.75 0.42
C PHE A 85 4.13 18.86 0.15
N TYR A 86 4.76 17.77 -0.27
CA TYR A 86 6.23 17.72 -0.41
C TYR A 86 6.74 17.89 -1.83
N GLY A 87 5.88 17.85 -2.84
CA GLY A 87 6.27 17.91 -4.25
C GLY A 87 7.11 19.13 -4.59
N ASN A 88 6.68 20.32 -4.15
CA ASN A 88 7.44 21.54 -4.41
C ASN A 88 8.79 21.58 -3.68
N HIS A 89 8.87 21.01 -2.47
CA HIS A 89 10.11 20.91 -1.71
C HIS A 89 11.15 20.05 -2.45
N TRP A 90 10.75 18.92 -3.03
CA TRP A 90 11.66 18.10 -3.83
C TRP A 90 12.14 18.79 -5.11
N VAL A 91 11.30 19.61 -5.73
CA VAL A 91 11.71 20.44 -6.88
C VAL A 91 12.76 21.46 -6.46
N GLY A 92 12.57 22.15 -5.32
CA GLY A 92 13.56 23.07 -4.75
C GLY A 92 14.87 22.36 -4.41
N ALA A 93 14.80 21.23 -3.71
CA ALA A 93 15.96 20.39 -3.39
C ALA A 93 16.77 19.98 -4.61
N ARG A 94 16.06 19.65 -5.70
CA ARG A 94 16.69 19.29 -6.97
C ARG A 94 17.42 20.47 -7.60
N LEU A 95 16.89 21.69 -7.50
CA LEU A 95 17.57 22.89 -7.99
C LEU A 95 18.86 23.14 -7.20
N VAL A 96 18.81 23.00 -5.87
CA VAL A 96 20.01 23.12 -5.01
C VAL A 96 21.07 22.08 -5.41
N ARG A 97 20.70 20.81 -5.61
CA ARG A 97 21.64 19.77 -6.10
C ARG A 97 22.20 20.05 -7.50
N LYS A 98 21.56 20.94 -8.27
CA LYS A 98 22.03 21.39 -9.59
C LYS A 98 22.88 22.65 -9.52
N GLY A 99 23.29 23.09 -8.32
CA GLY A 99 24.13 24.29 -8.15
C GLY A 99 23.37 25.60 -8.07
N TYR A 100 22.04 25.59 -7.89
CA TYR A 100 21.30 26.83 -7.66
C TYR A 100 21.45 27.27 -6.20
N SER A 101 21.71 28.55 -5.96
CA SER A 101 21.62 29.20 -4.65
C SER A 101 20.20 29.73 -4.43
N MET A 102 19.73 29.70 -3.18
CA MET A 102 18.43 30.28 -2.83
C MET A 102 18.61 31.78 -2.57
N LYS A 103 17.77 32.62 -3.18
CA LYS A 103 17.87 34.09 -3.10
C LYS A 103 16.86 34.73 -2.16
N GLY A 104 15.73 34.06 -1.92
CA GLY A 104 14.74 34.55 -0.96
C GLY A 104 13.37 33.91 -1.10
N ARG A 105 12.48 34.27 -0.18
CA ARG A 105 11.05 33.94 -0.20
C ARG A 105 10.26 35.21 -0.34
N LEU A 106 9.40 35.28 -1.35
CA LEU A 106 8.63 36.48 -1.62
C LEU A 106 7.20 36.18 -2.08
N ASN A 107 6.31 37.14 -1.87
CA ASN A 107 4.93 37.07 -2.30
C ASN A 107 4.78 37.54 -3.75
N ALA A 108 4.21 36.68 -4.59
CA ALA A 108 3.93 36.99 -5.98
C ALA A 108 2.59 36.42 -6.45
N SER A 109 2.08 36.98 -7.53
CA SER A 109 0.88 36.49 -8.22
C SER A 109 1.18 35.18 -8.96
N ASN A 110 2.31 35.13 -9.66
CA ASN A 110 2.74 34.01 -10.49
C ASN A 110 4.28 33.83 -10.47
N ARG A 111 4.80 32.79 -11.13
CA ARG A 111 6.25 32.49 -11.14
C ARG A 111 7.09 33.55 -11.85
N ARG A 112 6.56 34.24 -12.86
CA ARG A 112 7.30 35.27 -13.61
C ARG A 112 7.42 36.55 -12.78
N ASP A 113 6.31 36.99 -12.20
CA ASP A 113 6.25 38.08 -11.21
C ASP A 113 7.21 37.79 -10.03
N ALA A 114 7.30 36.53 -9.59
CA ALA A 114 8.25 36.17 -8.54
C ALA A 114 9.72 36.35 -8.96
N ILE A 115 10.06 36.01 -10.21
CA ILE A 115 11.42 36.18 -10.74
C ILE A 115 11.74 37.66 -10.95
N GLU A 116 10.77 38.45 -11.38
CA GLU A 116 10.93 39.89 -11.59
C GLU A 116 11.18 40.62 -10.28
N LYS A 117 10.32 40.41 -9.27
CA LYS A 117 10.49 40.98 -7.92
C LYS A 117 11.78 40.55 -7.23
N SER A 118 12.31 39.38 -7.57
CA SER A 118 13.58 38.90 -7.00
C SER A 118 14.82 39.62 -7.54
N LYS A 119 14.69 40.45 -8.59
CA LYS A 119 15.82 41.24 -9.09
C LYS A 119 16.25 42.32 -8.12
N ASP A 120 15.30 42.80 -7.32
CA ASP A 120 15.48 43.95 -6.44
C ASP A 120 15.70 43.51 -4.97
N ILE A 121 15.96 42.22 -4.73
CA ILE A 121 16.21 41.66 -3.39
C ILE A 121 17.72 41.53 -3.17
N ASP A 122 18.22 42.25 -2.16
CA ASP A 122 19.59 42.14 -1.67
C ASP A 122 19.81 40.80 -0.92
N GLU A 123 21.01 40.21 -1.07
CA GLU A 123 21.37 38.84 -0.63
C GLU A 123 21.32 38.59 0.89
N GLU A 124 20.98 39.59 1.70
CA GLU A 124 21.25 39.61 3.14
C GLU A 124 20.23 38.83 4.00
N ASP A 125 19.11 38.40 3.42
CA ASP A 125 17.98 37.78 4.15
C ASP A 125 17.67 36.34 3.70
N VAL A 126 18.71 35.57 3.34
CA VAL A 126 18.56 34.20 2.84
C VAL A 126 18.56 33.22 4.03
N PRO A 127 17.40 32.66 4.47
CA PRO A 127 17.42 31.60 5.46
C PRO A 127 18.23 30.42 4.90
N THR A 128 19.26 29.98 5.64
CA THR A 128 20.00 28.78 5.30
C THR A 128 19.01 27.65 5.09
N LEU A 129 18.93 27.14 3.87
CA LEU A 129 18.03 26.06 3.53
C LEU A 129 18.57 24.83 4.25
N SER A 130 18.15 24.61 5.50
CA SER A 130 18.41 23.35 6.18
C SER A 130 17.53 22.30 5.52
N PHE A 131 18.00 21.85 4.36
CA PHE A 131 17.66 20.55 3.81
C PHE A 131 18.31 19.47 4.69
N GLY A 132 18.26 19.65 6.01
CA GLY A 132 18.68 18.66 6.97
C GLY A 132 17.98 17.37 6.59
N ARG A 133 18.69 16.26 6.75
CA ARG A 133 18.21 14.88 6.69
C ARG A 133 17.04 14.65 7.64
N ARG A 134 15.95 15.40 7.51
CA ARG A 134 14.68 15.09 8.11
C ARG A 134 14.20 13.92 7.31
N PHE A 135 14.53 12.73 7.83
CA PHE A 135 13.85 11.49 7.55
C PHE A 135 12.43 11.82 7.15
N SER A 136 12.15 11.71 5.87
CA SER A 136 10.92 12.25 5.33
C SER A 136 9.78 11.56 6.09
N PRO A 137 8.85 12.28 6.74
CA PRO A 137 7.67 11.66 7.35
C PRO A 137 6.91 10.78 6.34
N ILE A 138 7.15 11.02 5.06
CA ILE A 138 6.77 10.21 3.90
C ILE A 138 7.40 8.82 3.91
N ALA A 139 8.71 8.72 4.14
CA ALA A 139 9.40 7.43 4.19
C ALA A 139 8.93 6.63 5.41
N PHE A 140 8.76 7.27 6.56
CA PHE A 140 8.17 6.64 7.76
C PHE A 140 6.70 6.28 7.56
N GLY A 141 5.90 7.14 6.92
CA GLY A 141 4.51 6.86 6.60
C GLY A 141 4.36 5.74 5.57
N CYS A 142 5.19 5.71 4.53
CA CYS A 142 5.23 4.62 3.54
C CYS A 142 5.71 3.33 4.18
N PHE A 143 6.73 3.38 5.05
CA PHE A 143 7.22 2.23 5.80
C PHE A 143 6.18 1.70 6.78
N TYR A 144 5.49 2.59 7.51
CA TYR A 144 4.40 2.22 8.42
C TYR A 144 3.21 1.64 7.66
N ILE A 145 2.79 2.25 6.56
CA ILE A 145 1.72 1.73 5.69
C ILE A 145 2.12 0.36 5.11
N LEU A 146 3.36 0.20 4.66
CA LEU A 146 3.89 -1.07 4.18
C LEU A 146 3.87 -2.13 5.29
N LEU A 147 4.34 -1.78 6.50
CA LEU A 147 4.38 -2.66 7.67
C LEU A 147 2.96 -3.04 8.14
N SER A 148 2.03 -2.10 8.20
CA SER A 148 0.63 -2.35 8.57
C SER A 148 -0.09 -3.22 7.53
N THR A 149 0.19 -3.02 6.25
CA THR A 149 -0.38 -3.85 5.17
C THR A 149 0.21 -5.27 5.18
N LEU A 150 1.50 -5.41 5.46
CA LEU A 150 2.17 -6.70 5.66
C LEU A 150 1.62 -7.41 6.91
N ALA A 151 1.43 -6.70 8.02
CA ALA A 151 0.92 -7.26 9.26
C ALA A 151 -0.51 -7.81 9.13
N GLY A 152 -1.43 -7.05 8.52
CA GLY A 152 -2.83 -7.48 8.33
C GLY A 152 -3.02 -8.65 7.36
N ALA A 153 -1.98 -9.01 6.62
CA ALA A 153 -2.06 -10.00 5.56
C ALA A 153 -1.47 -11.37 5.92
N THR A 154 -0.75 -11.46 7.04
CA THR A 154 -0.07 -12.70 7.44
C THR A 154 -0.94 -13.57 8.34
N LEU A 155 -1.62 -12.94 9.30
CA LEU A 155 -2.42 -13.61 10.32
C LEU A 155 -3.82 -13.00 10.34
N ALA A 156 -4.83 -13.85 10.12
CA ALA A 156 -6.21 -13.48 10.33
C ALA A 156 -6.77 -14.24 11.53
N ALA A 157 -7.40 -13.51 12.45
CA ALA A 157 -8.11 -14.11 13.58
C ALA A 157 -9.55 -14.39 13.14
N TYR A 158 -9.96 -15.66 13.20
CA TYR A 158 -11.33 -16.07 12.94
C TYR A 158 -11.96 -16.66 14.20
N TYR A 159 -13.25 -16.41 14.36
CA TYR A 159 -14.09 -17.02 15.38
C TYR A 159 -14.80 -18.23 14.77
N ILE A 160 -14.92 -19.34 15.51
CA ILE A 160 -15.60 -20.57 15.07
C ILE A 160 -17.08 -20.52 15.47
N PRO A 161 -18.02 -20.35 14.51
CA PRO A 161 -19.44 -20.19 14.82
C PRO A 161 -20.23 -21.51 14.81
N SER A 162 -19.60 -22.63 14.45
CA SER A 162 -20.31 -23.89 14.16
C SER A 162 -19.67 -25.11 14.83
N PRO A 163 -20.46 -26.13 15.16
CA PRO A 163 -19.98 -27.37 15.76
C PRO A 163 -19.31 -28.34 14.79
N ALA A 164 -19.20 -28.01 13.49
CA ALA A 164 -18.79 -28.98 12.48
C ALA A 164 -17.33 -29.45 12.55
N MET A 165 -16.57 -28.94 13.53
CA MET A 165 -15.19 -29.32 13.83
C MET A 165 -15.03 -29.61 15.34
N LEU A 166 -16.09 -29.92 16.09
CA LEU A 166 -16.07 -30.05 17.57
C LEU A 166 -14.98 -30.98 18.11
N ASP A 167 -14.61 -32.00 17.34
CA ASP A 167 -13.56 -32.96 17.71
C ASP A 167 -12.19 -32.28 17.84
N THR A 168 -11.99 -31.12 17.19
CA THR A 168 -10.73 -30.36 17.23
C THR A 168 -10.89 -28.90 17.65
N LEU A 169 -12.00 -28.25 17.29
CA LEU A 169 -12.28 -26.83 17.50
C LEU A 169 -13.66 -26.65 18.13
N LYS A 170 -13.71 -25.99 19.28
CA LYS A 170 -14.95 -25.73 20.01
C LYS A 170 -15.66 -24.49 19.48
N ILE A 171 -16.97 -24.45 19.69
CA ILE A 171 -17.76 -23.23 19.45
C ILE A 171 -17.19 -22.13 20.35
N ASN A 172 -16.99 -20.95 19.77
CA ASN A 172 -16.32 -19.80 20.36
C ASN A 172 -14.78 -19.78 20.36
N ASP A 173 -14.12 -20.80 19.80
CA ASP A 173 -12.66 -20.75 19.66
C ASP A 173 -12.24 -19.62 18.72
N ARG A 174 -11.09 -19.02 19.04
CA ARG A 174 -10.39 -18.06 18.19
C ARG A 174 -9.18 -18.74 17.59
N ILE A 175 -9.16 -18.84 16.27
CA ILE A 175 -8.03 -19.43 15.54
C ILE A 175 -7.25 -18.35 14.81
N PHE A 176 -5.93 -18.50 14.77
CA PHE A 176 -5.06 -17.73 13.90
C PHE A 176 -4.83 -18.51 12.61
N VAL A 177 -5.21 -17.92 11.48
CA VAL A 177 -5.06 -18.50 10.15
C VAL A 177 -3.84 -17.86 9.49
N ASN A 178 -2.89 -18.70 9.10
CA ASN A 178 -1.76 -18.30 8.27
C ASN A 178 -2.19 -18.27 6.79
N ARG A 179 -2.39 -17.07 6.24
CA ARG A 179 -2.80 -16.89 4.84
C ARG A 179 -1.72 -17.27 3.82
N PHE A 180 -0.47 -17.43 4.26
CA PHE A 180 0.66 -17.81 3.40
C PHE A 180 0.99 -19.31 3.40
N ALA A 181 0.27 -20.12 4.19
CA ALA A 181 0.57 -21.55 4.35
C ALA A 181 0.64 -22.30 3.01
N TYR A 182 -0.09 -21.84 1.98
CA TYR A 182 -0.12 -22.46 0.65
C TYR A 182 0.35 -21.51 -0.47
N ALA A 183 1.09 -20.45 -0.15
CA ALA A 183 1.63 -19.55 -1.16
C ALA A 183 2.76 -20.19 -1.99
N PHE A 184 3.50 -21.11 -1.40
CA PHE A 184 4.64 -21.82 -2.00
C PHE A 184 4.59 -23.34 -1.77
N SER A 185 3.45 -23.85 -1.30
CA SER A 185 3.24 -25.26 -0.97
C SER A 185 1.81 -25.66 -1.28
N GLU A 186 1.61 -26.93 -1.62
CA GLU A 186 0.29 -27.49 -1.85
C GLU A 186 -0.38 -27.90 -0.54
N PRO A 187 -1.73 -27.85 -0.45
CA PRO A 187 -2.48 -28.37 0.69
C PRO A 187 -2.28 -29.87 0.87
N LYS A 188 -2.19 -30.32 2.12
CA LYS A 188 -1.94 -31.73 2.45
C LYS A 188 -3.11 -32.34 3.20
N VAL A 189 -3.27 -33.65 3.08
CA VAL A 189 -4.23 -34.42 3.88
C VAL A 189 -3.95 -34.19 5.36
N GLY A 190 -5.00 -33.93 6.13
CA GLY A 190 -4.94 -33.61 7.55
C GLY A 190 -4.92 -32.12 7.88
N ASP A 191 -4.56 -31.24 6.92
CA ASP A 191 -4.55 -29.80 7.15
C ASP A 191 -5.95 -29.26 7.49
N ILE A 192 -6.03 -28.34 8.46
CA ILE A 192 -7.27 -27.60 8.76
C ILE A 192 -7.23 -26.29 7.98
N VAL A 193 -8.18 -26.12 7.08
CA VAL A 193 -8.23 -24.99 6.16
C VAL A 193 -9.47 -24.14 6.39
N VAL A 194 -9.29 -22.84 6.19
CA VAL A 194 -10.35 -21.84 6.20
C VAL A 194 -10.51 -21.35 4.78
N PHE A 195 -11.70 -21.49 4.21
CA PHE A 195 -11.95 -21.15 2.81
C PHE A 195 -13.33 -20.54 2.59
N TRP A 196 -13.44 -19.81 1.48
CA TRP A 196 -14.69 -19.25 1.00
C TRP A 196 -15.49 -20.31 0.28
N VAL A 197 -16.72 -20.54 0.72
CA VAL A 197 -17.59 -21.56 0.13
C VAL A 197 -18.13 -21.05 -1.21
N PRO A 198 -18.02 -21.84 -2.29
CA PRO A 198 -18.65 -21.49 -3.56
C PRO A 198 -20.17 -21.33 -3.41
N ARG A 199 -20.75 -20.31 -4.06
CA ARG A 199 -22.18 -19.97 -3.94
C ARG A 199 -23.15 -21.05 -4.47
N ASN A 200 -22.64 -21.99 -5.26
CA ASN A 200 -23.41 -23.09 -5.84
C ASN A 200 -23.48 -24.33 -4.93
N ILE A 201 -22.91 -24.29 -3.73
CA ILE A 201 -22.99 -25.38 -2.77
C ILE A 201 -24.37 -25.41 -2.10
N PRO A 202 -25.00 -26.60 -1.96
CA PRO A 202 -26.23 -26.74 -1.18
C PRO A 202 -26.07 -26.22 0.25
N ASN A 203 -27.08 -25.53 0.77
CA ASN A 203 -27.07 -24.88 2.10
C ASN A 203 -26.03 -23.75 2.26
N TYR A 204 -25.63 -23.10 1.16
CA TYR A 204 -24.84 -21.88 1.23
C TYR A 204 -25.61 -20.77 1.97
N ASP A 205 -25.04 -20.31 3.08
CA ASP A 205 -25.52 -19.16 3.85
C ASP A 205 -24.69 -17.92 3.48
N PRO A 206 -25.27 -16.91 2.81
CA PRO A 206 -24.57 -15.67 2.44
C PRO A 206 -24.00 -14.91 3.64
N ASP A 207 -24.59 -15.08 4.82
CA ASP A 207 -24.16 -14.44 6.06
C ASP A 207 -23.03 -15.22 6.74
N LYS A 208 -22.78 -16.47 6.32
CA LYS A 208 -21.68 -17.34 6.82
C LYS A 208 -20.87 -17.96 5.67
N PRO A 209 -20.22 -17.14 4.82
CA PRO A 209 -19.58 -17.60 3.58
C PRO A 209 -18.22 -18.28 3.79
N ILE A 210 -17.71 -18.33 5.03
CA ILE A 210 -16.39 -18.89 5.38
C ILE A 210 -16.59 -20.17 6.19
N TRP A 211 -16.02 -21.27 5.73
CA TRP A 211 -16.03 -22.55 6.44
C TRP A 211 -14.63 -22.96 6.89
N VAL A 212 -14.58 -23.71 7.99
CA VAL A 212 -13.38 -24.36 8.53
C VAL A 212 -13.57 -25.86 8.42
N LYS A 213 -12.68 -26.54 7.69
CA LYS A 213 -12.75 -27.99 7.45
C LYS A 213 -11.35 -28.61 7.45
N ARG A 214 -11.30 -29.93 7.64
CA ARG A 214 -10.09 -30.74 7.46
C ARG A 214 -10.01 -31.29 6.04
N ILE A 215 -8.82 -31.26 5.44
CA ILE A 215 -8.55 -31.90 4.15
C ILE A 215 -8.49 -33.41 4.36
N VAL A 216 -9.34 -34.14 3.64
CA VAL A 216 -9.37 -35.62 3.68
C VAL A 216 -8.78 -36.26 2.42
N GLY A 217 -8.64 -35.51 1.33
CA GLY A 217 -8.05 -35.97 0.09
C GLY A 217 -7.59 -34.78 -0.75
N VAL A 218 -6.63 -35.02 -1.65
CA VAL A 218 -6.04 -34.03 -2.55
C VAL A 218 -6.25 -34.43 -4.01
N GLY A 219 -5.75 -33.62 -4.95
CA GLY A 219 -5.92 -33.88 -6.38
C GLY A 219 -5.38 -35.25 -6.77
N GLY A 220 -6.24 -36.10 -7.34
CA GLY A 220 -5.92 -37.48 -7.72
C GLY A 220 -6.54 -38.54 -6.81
N ASP A 221 -7.00 -38.17 -5.61
CA ASP A 221 -7.62 -39.12 -4.68
C ASP A 221 -9.07 -39.45 -5.06
N THR A 222 -9.47 -40.70 -4.83
CA THR A 222 -10.87 -41.14 -4.89
C THR A 222 -11.45 -41.18 -3.48
N VAL A 223 -12.43 -40.32 -3.21
CA VAL A 223 -13.10 -40.23 -1.90
C VAL A 223 -14.49 -40.85 -1.98
N SER A 224 -14.81 -41.74 -1.04
CA SER A 224 -16.13 -42.38 -0.96
C SER A 224 -16.59 -42.53 0.50
N ILE A 225 -17.91 -42.64 0.69
CA ILE A 225 -18.52 -42.97 1.98
C ILE A 225 -19.31 -44.25 1.77
N VAL A 226 -18.95 -45.32 2.49
CA VAL A 226 -19.61 -46.63 2.45
C VAL A 226 -19.95 -47.01 3.88
N GLU A 227 -21.22 -47.33 4.15
CA GLU A 227 -21.70 -47.69 5.50
C GLU A 227 -21.31 -46.64 6.57
N ASN A 228 -21.41 -45.36 6.22
CA ASN A 228 -21.04 -44.22 7.06
C ASN A 228 -19.54 -44.14 7.43
N GLN A 229 -18.67 -44.90 6.75
CA GLN A 229 -17.22 -44.85 6.89
C GLN A 229 -16.59 -44.13 5.70
N LEU A 230 -15.76 -43.12 6.00
CA LEU A 230 -14.97 -42.41 5.00
C LEU A 230 -13.85 -43.32 4.48
N ARG A 231 -13.73 -43.40 3.15
CA ARG A 231 -12.65 -44.13 2.47
C ARG A 231 -11.96 -43.24 1.44
N VAL A 232 -10.63 -43.29 1.43
CA VAL A 232 -9.77 -42.56 0.49
C VAL A 232 -8.91 -43.58 -0.24
N ASN A 233 -9.02 -43.63 -1.57
CA ASN A 233 -8.38 -44.63 -2.43
C ASN A 233 -8.71 -46.08 -2.04
N GLY A 234 -9.94 -46.31 -1.53
CA GLY A 234 -10.44 -47.62 -1.10
C GLY A 234 -10.14 -47.98 0.36
N GLU A 235 -9.15 -47.33 0.97
CA GLU A 235 -8.74 -47.54 2.35
C GLU A 235 -9.60 -46.73 3.32
N PRO A 236 -10.04 -47.32 4.46
CA PRO A 236 -10.79 -46.59 5.48
C PRO A 236 -9.91 -45.55 6.18
N VAL A 237 -10.43 -44.33 6.31
CA VAL A 237 -9.81 -43.29 7.13
C VAL A 237 -10.20 -43.54 8.58
N LEU A 238 -9.21 -43.84 9.42
CA LEU A 238 -9.40 -43.95 10.86
C LEU A 238 -9.49 -42.53 11.46
N GLU A 239 -10.50 -42.29 12.29
CA GLU A 239 -10.69 -41.04 13.05
C GLU A 239 -9.53 -40.76 14.02
#